data_AF-A0A7K2AI44-F1
#
_entry.id   AF-A0A7K2AI44-F1
#
_cell.length_a   1.000
_cell.length_b   1.000
_cell.length_c   1.000
_cell.angle_alpha   90.00
_cell.angle_beta   90.00
_cell.angle_gamma   90.00
#
_symmetry.space_group_name_H-M   'P 1'
#
loop_
_entity.id
_entity.type
_entity.pdbx_description
1 polymer ?
#
loop_
_entity_poly.entity_id
_entity_poly.type
_entity_poly.pdbx_seq_one_letter_code
_entity_poly.pdbx_strand_id
1 'polypeptide(L)'
;MSSTEERIRALVDENLEIEGRPPGRPLDLDSSLRDSGVSSLDFVAFAKLVAQEFGVDVSMEECASINSVGELIAFLDARAA
;
A
#
# COMPACT_ATOMS: atom_id res chain seq x y z
N MET A 1 3.97 -7.65 -17.19
CA MET A 1 2.81 -7.19 -16.40
C MET A 1 3.28 -7.13 -14.95
N SER A 2 4.11 -6.13 -14.68
CA SER A 2 5.03 -6.05 -13.53
C SER A 2 5.07 -4.60 -12.97
N SER A 3 3.95 -3.87 -13.09
CA SER A 3 4.01 -2.40 -13.03
C SER A 3 3.55 -1.80 -11.69
N THR A 4 2.53 -2.38 -11.05
CA THR A 4 1.92 -1.77 -9.84
C THR A 4 2.38 -2.45 -8.56
N GLU A 5 2.33 -3.78 -8.52
CA GLU A 5 2.69 -4.57 -7.32
C GLU A 5 4.18 -4.44 -6.95
N GLU A 6 5.09 -4.53 -7.93
CA GLU A 6 6.53 -4.37 -7.70
C GLU A 6 6.88 -2.95 -7.22
N ARG A 7 6.23 -1.93 -7.79
CA ARG A 7 6.38 -0.54 -7.34
C ARG A 7 5.86 -0.33 -5.93
N ILE A 8 4.66 -0.84 -5.62
CA ILE A 8 4.09 -0.74 -4.29
C ILE A 8 4.95 -1.49 -3.27
N ARG A 9 5.50 -2.67 -3.61
CA ARG A 9 6.45 -3.35 -2.73
C ARG A 9 7.68 -2.49 -2.43
N ALA A 10 8.27 -1.84 -3.44
CA ALA A 10 9.40 -0.95 -3.23
C ALA A 10 9.01 0.24 -2.33
N LEU A 11 7.87 0.87 -2.60
CA LEU A 11 7.39 1.99 -1.78
C LEU A 11 7.10 1.58 -0.34
N VAL A 12 6.53 0.39 -0.11
CA VAL A 12 6.31 -0.13 1.25
C VAL A 12 7.67 -0.33 1.92
N ASP A 13 8.66 -0.91 1.25
CA ASP A 13 10.00 -1.11 1.84
C ASP A 13 10.69 0.22 2.18
N GLU A 14 10.50 1.26 1.35
CA GLU A 14 11.11 2.59 1.55
C GLU A 14 10.35 3.49 2.54
N ASN A 15 9.03 3.32 2.70
CA ASN A 15 8.18 4.26 3.46
C ASN A 15 7.45 3.63 4.64
N LEU A 16 7.41 2.30 4.76
CA LEU A 16 6.68 1.59 5.81
C LEU A 16 7.58 0.60 6.54
N GLU A 17 7.83 0.87 7.81
CA GLU A 17 8.48 -0.09 8.71
C GLU A 17 7.42 -1.05 9.27
N ILE A 18 7.47 -2.31 8.82
CA ILE A 18 6.61 -3.38 9.32
C ILE A 18 7.34 -4.12 10.45
N GLU A 19 6.80 -4.05 11.67
CA GLU A 19 7.38 -4.78 12.80
C GLU A 19 7.41 -6.29 12.52
N GLY A 20 8.60 -6.88 12.59
CA GLY A 20 8.81 -8.32 12.34
C GLY A 20 8.98 -8.71 10.87
N ARG A 21 8.99 -7.76 9.93
CA ARG A 21 9.34 -8.02 8.52
C ARG A 21 10.70 -7.41 8.18
N PRO A 22 11.71 -8.22 7.80
CA PRO A 22 12.95 -7.68 7.25
C PRO A 22 12.71 -7.07 5.86
N PRO A 23 13.46 -6.02 5.49
CA PRO A 23 13.39 -5.42 4.16
C PRO A 23 13.68 -6.47 3.08
N GLY A 24 12.92 -6.43 1.99
CA GLY A 24 13.03 -7.38 0.87
C GLY A 24 12.31 -8.73 1.03
N ARG A 25 11.60 -8.99 2.14
CA ARG A 25 10.68 -10.14 2.23
C ARG A 25 9.44 -9.89 1.37
N PRO A 26 8.85 -10.87 0.65
CA PRO A 26 7.62 -10.65 -0.09
C PRO A 26 6.53 -10.08 0.83
N LEU A 27 5.96 -8.95 0.42
CA LEU A 27 4.79 -8.38 1.08
C LEU A 27 3.61 -9.31 0.81
N ASP A 28 2.96 -9.73 1.87
CA ASP A 28 1.76 -10.53 1.82
C ASP A 28 0.58 -9.58 1.57
N LEU A 29 0.03 -9.62 0.36
CA LEU A 29 -0.96 -8.64 -0.11
C LEU A 29 -2.33 -8.84 0.56
N ASP A 30 -2.62 -10.06 0.97
CA ASP A 30 -3.81 -10.42 1.74
C ASP A 30 -3.68 -10.05 3.22
N SER A 31 -2.46 -9.86 3.71
CA SER A 31 -2.25 -9.50 5.12
C SER A 31 -2.66 -8.05 5.39
N SER A 32 -3.44 -7.86 6.44
CA SER A 32 -3.78 -6.52 6.92
C SER A 32 -2.53 -5.84 7.44
N LEU A 33 -2.20 -4.67 6.86
CA LEU A 33 -1.07 -3.86 7.34
C LEU A 33 -1.26 -3.45 8.79
N ARG A 34 -2.52 -3.23 9.20
CA ARG A 34 -2.90 -2.92 10.58
C ARG A 34 -2.54 -4.05 11.57
N ASP A 35 -2.58 -5.30 11.13
CA ASP A 35 -2.17 -6.47 11.93
C ASP A 35 -0.65 -6.63 11.95
N SER A 36 0.01 -6.20 10.87
CA SER A 36 1.47 -6.22 10.71
C SER A 36 2.20 -5.14 11.54
N GLY A 37 1.50 -4.43 12.42
CA GLY A 37 2.06 -3.36 13.24
C GLY A 37 2.18 -2.01 12.53
N VAL A 38 1.68 -1.87 11.30
CA VAL A 38 1.64 -0.57 10.62
C VAL A 38 0.60 0.31 11.30
N SER A 39 1.04 1.48 11.76
CA SER A 39 0.13 2.49 12.30
C SER A 39 -0.82 2.98 11.22
N SER A 40 -2.09 3.19 11.56
CA SER A 40 -3.10 3.73 10.64
C SER A 40 -2.67 5.06 10.00
N LEU A 41 -1.82 5.84 10.69
CA LEU A 41 -1.28 7.10 10.16
C LEU A 41 -0.28 6.87 9.03
N ASP A 42 0.68 5.95 9.23
CA ASP A 42 1.67 5.55 8.23
C ASP A 42 0.99 4.91 7.03
N PHE A 43 -0.04 4.11 7.25
CA PHE A 43 -0.84 3.54 6.18
C PHE A 43 -1.52 4.60 5.30
N VAL A 44 -2.16 5.60 5.92
CA VAL A 44 -2.82 6.69 5.17
C VAL A 44 -1.78 7.56 4.43
N ALA A 45 -0.64 7.85 5.07
CA ALA A 45 0.45 8.58 4.44
C ALA A 45 0.99 7.82 3.22
N PHE A 46 1.20 6.51 3.37
CA PHE A 46 1.64 5.62 2.33
C PHE A 46 0.64 5.57 1.17
N ALA A 47 -0.64 5.28 1.44
CA ALA A 47 -1.66 5.18 0.42
C ALA A 47 -1.82 6.49 -0.37
N LYS A 48 -1.68 7.65 0.31
CA LYS A 48 -1.68 8.96 -0.34
C LYS A 48 -0.44 9.18 -1.22
N LEU A 49 0.74 8.74 -0.77
CA LEU A 49 1.99 8.82 -1.55
C LEU A 49 1.88 7.97 -2.81
N VAL A 50 1.46 6.71 -2.68
CA VAL A 50 1.22 5.82 -3.81
C VAL A 50 0.18 6.42 -4.75
N ALA A 51 -0.95 6.92 -4.25
CA ALA A 51 -1.97 7.55 -5.07
C ALA A 51 -1.41 8.72 -5.89
N GLN A 52 -0.60 9.60 -5.28
CA GLN A 52 0.09 10.67 -6.01
C GLN A 52 1.08 10.14 -7.06
N GLU A 53 1.84 9.10 -6.74
CA GLU A 53 2.85 8.53 -7.64
C GLU A 53 2.23 7.86 -8.87
N PHE A 54 1.04 7.27 -8.70
CA PHE A 54 0.25 6.67 -9.78
C PHE A 54 -0.72 7.64 -10.45
N GLY A 55 -0.81 8.90 -9.98
CA GLY A 55 -1.74 9.90 -10.50
C GLY A 55 -3.21 9.59 -10.23
N VAL A 56 -3.48 8.77 -9.20
CA VAL A 56 -4.83 8.39 -8.77
C VAL A 56 -5.27 9.29 -7.63
N ASP A 57 -6.51 9.77 -7.68
CA ASP A 57 -7.10 10.51 -6.56
C ASP A 57 -7.74 9.51 -5.58
N VAL A 58 -7.10 9.33 -4.42
CA VAL A 58 -7.59 8.53 -3.29
C VAL A 58 -8.16 9.47 -2.23
N SER A 59 -9.46 9.36 -1.99
CA SER A 59 -10.12 10.05 -0.88
C SER A 59 -9.76 9.40 0.45
N MET A 60 -9.84 10.17 1.54
CA MET A 60 -9.59 9.66 2.89
C MET A 60 -10.57 8.54 3.29
N GLU A 61 -11.80 8.58 2.77
CA GLU A 61 -12.82 7.53 2.93
C GLU A 61 -12.43 6.21 2.25
N GLU A 62 -11.85 6.31 1.05
CA GLU A 62 -11.35 5.14 0.30
C GLU A 62 -10.13 4.56 1.03
N CYS A 63 -9.19 5.41 1.45
CA CYS A 63 -8.08 5.04 2.32
C CYS A 63 -8.53 4.33 3.60
N ALA A 64 -9.58 4.84 4.26
CA ALA A 64 -10.11 4.23 5.47
C ALA A 64 -10.78 2.87 5.22
N SER A 65 -11.26 2.65 3.99
CA SER A 65 -11.89 1.39 3.55
C SER A 65 -10.86 0.34 3.17
N ILE A 66 -9.66 0.74 2.75
CA ILE A 66 -8.57 -0.18 2.42
C ILE A 66 -7.90 -0.68 3.70
N ASN A 67 -7.88 -1.99 3.91
CA ASN A 67 -7.29 -2.61 5.11
C ASN A 67 -6.03 -3.44 4.79
N SER A 68 -5.83 -3.81 3.54
CA SER A 68 -4.70 -4.62 3.07
C SER A 68 -4.05 -4.02 1.82
N VAL A 69 -2.78 -4.36 1.55
CA VAL A 69 -2.08 -3.82 0.38
C VAL A 69 -2.62 -4.37 -0.93
N GLY A 70 -3.15 -5.59 -0.93
CA GLY A 70 -3.85 -6.16 -2.08
C GLY A 70 -5.05 -5.32 -2.49
N GLU A 71 -5.83 -4.81 -1.53
CA GLU A 71 -6.95 -3.90 -1.82
C GLU A 71 -6.44 -2.57 -2.40
N LEU A 72 -5.34 -2.03 -1.88
CA LEU A 72 -4.72 -0.82 -2.42
C LEU A 72 -4.25 -1.02 -3.87
N ILE A 73 -3.56 -2.14 -4.14
CA ILE A 73 -3.09 -2.49 -5.49
C ILE A 73 -4.28 -2.65 -6.44
N ALA A 74 -5.29 -3.41 -6.05
CA ALA A 74 -6.48 -3.65 -6.87
C ALA A 74 -7.23 -2.33 -7.15
N PHE A 75 -7.31 -1.43 -6.17
CA PHE A 75 -7.90 -0.11 -6.32
C PHE A 75 -7.14 0.75 -7.33
N LEU A 76 -5.80 0.76 -7.23
CA LEU A 76 -4.94 1.51 -8.14
C LEU A 76 -4.95 0.92 -9.55
N ASP A 77 -4.91 -0.41 -9.68
CA ASP A 77 -4.96 -1.11 -10.97
C ASP A 77 -6.30 -0.84 -11.69
N ALA A 78 -7.41 -0.83 -10.95
CA ALA A 78 -8.73 -0.49 -11.49
C ALA A 78 -8.85 0.96 -11.97
N ARG A 79 -8.03 1.90 -11.44
CA ARG A 79 -8.06 3.32 -11.79
C ARG A 79 -6.93 3.79 -12.70
N ALA A 80 -5.86 3.02 -12.83
CA ALA A 80 -4.74 3.28 -13.73
C ALA A 80 -5.01 2.82 -15.19
N ALA A 81 -6.24 2.42 -15.50
CA ALA A 81 -6.69 1.96 -16.83
C ALA A 81 -7.05 3.11 -17.79
#